data_AF-A0A5C5FYB0-F1
#
_entry.id   AF-A0A5C5FYB0-F1
#
_cell.length_a   1.000
_cell.length_b   1.000
_cell.length_c   1.000
_cell.angle_alpha   90.00
_cell.angle_beta   90.00
_cell.angle_gamma   90.00
#
_symmetry.space_group_name_H-M   'P 1'
#
loop_
_entity.id
_entity.type
_entity.pdbx_description
1 polymer ?
#
loop_
_entity_poly.entity_id
_entity_poly.type
_entity_poly.pdbx_seq_one_letter_code
_entity_poly.pdbx_strand_id
1 'polypeptide(L)'
;MGDRLPVDVLLSILDDELSGFAHGHDEYRDRQQTLRSVCLASRRLRALAQPLLWRQVAIRRRDHWDHLVASPAVSRLGQHARRYEVAIGAGTLTFDESVDVADKLPNIVDMRLMDRAPPVNLLLFERHTHLRRLYLGFLIIDQGAPVPCLPQLEELYIRRSALSLDMAKEWLQAERLPALLVLHCVGVQDPATGQALALADALSPDLLPQLDLVQTTPQHLSPRDPLAQGVVPPVLLFSPVALDALPRHSLCQPVHFAKKATAVLFLRKLLTLLDGATRPDPAEPRFVLFLPSKLRALATQHTDVASGVQVLEELARAKDVRVRWTSESLEADLVSREFWQYARGVKAARDGA
;
A
#
# COMPACT_ATOMS: atom_id res chain seq x y z
N MET A 1 24.38 -43.27 1.72
CA MET A 1 24.83 -42.07 0.97
C MET A 1 23.58 -41.33 0.51
N GLY A 2 23.39 -40.07 0.89
CA GLY A 2 22.25 -39.27 0.41
C GLY A 2 21.90 -38.00 1.18
N ASP A 3 22.60 -37.66 2.27
CA ASP A 3 21.90 -36.99 3.38
C ASP A 3 22.37 -35.59 3.78
N ARG A 4 23.10 -34.86 2.94
CA ARG A 4 23.54 -33.51 3.33
C ARG A 4 23.46 -32.52 2.18
N LEU A 5 22.24 -32.16 1.81
CA LEU A 5 22.04 -30.81 1.25
C LEU A 5 22.68 -29.79 2.22
N PRO A 6 23.52 -28.87 1.73
CA PRO A 6 24.10 -27.80 2.56
C PRO A 6 23.02 -26.99 3.28
N VAL A 7 23.35 -26.42 4.45
CA VAL A 7 22.40 -25.59 5.21
C VAL A 7 21.91 -24.41 4.36
N ASP A 8 22.81 -23.78 3.61
CA ASP A 8 22.48 -22.63 2.77
C ASP A 8 21.51 -23.00 1.64
N VAL A 9 21.65 -24.20 1.06
CA VAL A 9 20.73 -24.69 0.03
C VAL A 9 19.35 -24.96 0.63
N LEU A 10 19.30 -25.58 1.81
CA LEU A 10 18.02 -25.78 2.52
C LEU A 10 17.39 -24.45 2.90
N LEU A 11 18.17 -23.48 3.37
CA LEU A 11 17.67 -22.16 3.70
C LEU A 11 17.16 -21.42 2.46
N SER A 12 17.84 -21.47 1.32
CA SER A 12 17.33 -20.89 0.06
C SER A 12 16.00 -21.53 -0.33
N ILE A 13 15.90 -22.87 -0.30
CA ILE A 13 14.62 -23.55 -0.59
C ILE A 13 13.52 -23.09 0.38
N LEU A 14 13.82 -23.04 1.68
CA LEU A 14 12.83 -22.63 2.67
C LEU A 14 12.47 -21.13 2.55
N ASP A 15 13.45 -20.27 2.28
CA ASP A 15 13.27 -18.82 2.25
C ASP A 15 12.54 -18.39 0.97
N ASP A 16 12.98 -18.90 -0.18
CA ASP A 16 12.49 -18.51 -1.51
C ASP A 16 11.11 -19.11 -1.81
N GLU A 17 10.89 -20.40 -1.47
CA GLU A 17 9.66 -21.10 -1.87
C GLU A 17 8.58 -21.10 -0.78
N LEU A 18 8.97 -21.08 0.50
CA LEU A 18 8.04 -21.36 1.60
C LEU A 18 7.89 -20.24 2.64
N SER A 19 8.81 -19.26 2.66
CA SER A 19 8.83 -18.22 3.70
C SER A 19 8.29 -16.86 3.24
N GLY A 20 7.86 -16.75 1.99
CA GLY A 20 7.25 -15.55 1.43
C GLY A 20 6.24 -14.91 2.38
N PHE A 21 6.20 -13.58 2.40
CA PHE A 21 5.20 -12.89 3.20
C PHE A 21 3.83 -13.22 2.65
N ALA A 22 2.95 -13.70 3.52
CA ALA A 22 1.58 -13.95 3.15
C ALA A 22 0.81 -12.63 3.19
N HIS A 23 -0.03 -12.40 2.19
CA HIS A 23 -0.82 -11.20 2.04
C HIS A 23 -2.30 -11.45 2.35
N GLY A 24 -2.76 -12.70 2.23
CA GLY A 24 -4.10 -13.15 2.60
C GLY A 24 -4.14 -14.00 3.88
N HIS A 25 -5.35 -14.18 4.42
CA HIS A 25 -5.58 -15.06 5.57
C HIS A 25 -5.27 -16.52 5.24
N ASP A 26 -5.80 -17.02 4.11
CA ASP A 26 -5.60 -18.42 3.69
C ASP A 26 -4.14 -18.69 3.37
N GLU A 27 -3.47 -17.79 2.63
CA GLU A 27 -2.04 -17.87 2.35
C GLU A 27 -1.21 -17.90 3.63
N TYR A 28 -1.55 -17.07 4.63
CA TYR A 28 -0.85 -17.06 5.92
C TYR A 28 -1.04 -18.38 6.66
N ARG A 29 -2.28 -18.91 6.70
CA ARG A 29 -2.59 -20.19 7.34
C ARG A 29 -1.82 -21.33 6.68
N ASP A 30 -1.84 -21.39 5.35
CA ASP A 30 -1.23 -22.47 4.58
C ASP A 30 0.30 -22.42 4.69
N ARG A 31 0.89 -21.21 4.69
CA ARG A 31 2.32 -21.01 4.97
C ARG A 31 2.69 -21.47 6.37
N GLN A 32 1.95 -21.04 7.40
CA GLN A 32 2.19 -21.43 8.79
C GLN A 32 2.08 -22.95 8.97
N GLN A 33 1.09 -23.59 8.36
CA GLN A 33 0.91 -25.04 8.41
C GLN A 33 2.06 -25.80 7.73
N THR A 34 2.50 -25.31 6.57
CA THR A 34 3.62 -25.89 5.82
C THR A 34 4.91 -25.82 6.64
N LEU A 35 5.27 -24.63 7.16
CA LEU A 35 6.48 -24.45 7.95
C LEU A 35 6.44 -25.23 9.29
N ARG A 36 5.25 -25.39 9.91
CA ARG A 36 5.09 -26.26 11.09
C ARG A 36 5.35 -27.72 10.74
N SER A 37 4.86 -28.18 9.58
CA SER A 37 5.10 -29.55 9.11
C SER A 37 6.59 -29.80 8.86
N VAL A 38 7.29 -28.82 8.27
CA VAL A 38 8.77 -28.84 8.11
C VAL A 38 9.47 -28.95 9.46
N CYS A 39 9.00 -28.23 10.49
CA CYS A 39 9.56 -28.32 11.84
C CYS A 39 9.39 -29.70 12.50
N LEU A 40 8.40 -30.48 12.08
CA LEU A 40 8.17 -31.83 12.60
C LEU A 40 9.02 -32.89 11.90
N ALA A 41 9.50 -32.61 10.69
CA ALA A 41 10.24 -33.58 9.88
C ALA A 41 11.63 -33.93 10.45
N SER A 42 12.36 -32.95 11.01
CA SER A 42 13.64 -33.22 11.70
C SER A 42 14.06 -32.08 12.63
N ARG A 43 14.98 -32.37 13.56
CA ARG A 43 15.58 -31.34 14.43
C ARG A 43 16.33 -30.26 13.64
N ARG A 44 17.01 -30.67 12.56
CA ARG A 44 17.74 -29.76 11.67
C ARG A 44 16.78 -28.80 10.97
N LEU A 45 15.73 -29.32 10.35
CA LEU A 45 14.72 -28.50 9.68
C LEU A 45 13.95 -27.62 10.65
N ARG A 46 13.67 -28.11 11.87
CA ARG A 46 13.10 -27.29 12.95
C ARG A 46 13.96 -26.08 13.28
N ALA A 47 15.28 -26.25 13.42
CA ALA A 47 16.17 -25.14 13.73
C ALA A 47 16.18 -24.05 12.63
N LEU A 48 16.03 -24.45 11.36
CA LEU A 48 16.01 -23.53 10.22
C LEU A 48 14.64 -22.89 9.99
N ALA A 49 13.55 -23.65 10.11
CA ALA A 49 12.20 -23.18 9.84
C ALA A 49 11.56 -22.40 11.00
N GLN A 50 12.01 -22.59 12.24
CA GLN A 50 11.47 -21.86 13.39
C GLN A 50 11.60 -20.33 13.27
N PRO A 51 12.75 -19.76 12.91
CA PRO A 51 12.85 -18.32 12.63
C PRO A 51 11.87 -17.85 11.54
N LEU A 52 11.70 -18.65 10.48
CA LEU A 52 10.81 -18.33 9.35
C LEU A 52 9.33 -18.32 9.73
N LEU A 53 8.90 -19.21 10.65
CA LEU A 53 7.55 -19.20 11.22
C LEU A 53 7.21 -17.86 11.90
N TRP A 54 8.21 -17.23 12.52
CA TRP A 54 8.07 -15.98 13.27
C TRP A 54 8.31 -14.74 12.43
N ARG A 55 8.78 -14.88 11.19
CA ARG A 55 9.07 -13.75 10.26
C ARG A 55 7.85 -12.85 10.05
N GLN A 56 6.65 -13.40 10.08
CA GLN A 56 5.39 -12.65 10.10
C GLN A 56 4.46 -13.16 11.18
N VAL A 57 3.99 -12.24 12.03
CA VAL A 57 3.04 -12.48 13.12
C VAL A 57 1.73 -11.79 12.78
N ALA A 58 0.62 -12.53 12.76
CA ALA A 58 -0.70 -11.98 12.46
C ALA A 58 -1.71 -12.26 13.59
N ILE A 59 -2.31 -11.19 14.13
CA ILE A 59 -3.35 -11.23 15.15
C ILE A 59 -4.69 -10.92 14.48
N ARG A 60 -5.59 -11.91 14.49
CA ARG A 60 -6.93 -11.82 13.87
C ARG A 60 -8.05 -12.00 14.89
N ARG A 61 -7.72 -12.46 16.09
CA ARG A 61 -8.61 -12.88 17.17
C ARG A 61 -7.89 -12.69 18.50
N ARG A 62 -8.66 -12.53 19.60
CA ARG A 62 -8.11 -12.34 20.96
C ARG A 62 -7.20 -13.50 21.37
N ASP A 63 -7.60 -14.73 21.07
CA ASP A 63 -6.79 -15.91 21.39
C ASP A 63 -5.38 -15.84 20.78
N HIS A 64 -5.23 -15.34 19.55
CA HIS A 64 -3.90 -15.18 18.94
C HIS A 64 -3.01 -14.22 19.74
N TRP A 65 -3.59 -13.15 20.27
CA TRP A 65 -2.89 -12.20 21.13
C TRP A 65 -2.49 -12.84 22.46
N ASP A 66 -3.44 -13.47 23.14
CA ASP A 66 -3.19 -14.11 24.44
C ASP A 66 -2.11 -15.20 24.30
N HIS A 67 -2.13 -15.97 23.20
CA HIS A 67 -1.08 -16.93 22.89
C HIS A 67 0.27 -16.28 22.61
N LEU A 68 0.32 -15.14 21.91
CA LEU A 68 1.56 -14.41 21.68
C LEU A 68 2.17 -13.96 23.01
N VAL A 69 1.37 -13.32 23.86
CA VAL A 69 1.82 -12.76 25.16
C VAL A 69 2.25 -13.88 26.12
N ALA A 70 1.51 -14.99 26.18
CA ALA A 70 1.82 -16.10 27.07
C ALA A 70 2.97 -16.99 26.58
N SER A 71 3.33 -16.93 25.29
CA SER A 71 4.31 -17.85 24.70
C SER A 71 5.74 -17.55 25.14
N PRO A 72 6.42 -18.50 25.83
CA PRO A 72 7.84 -18.34 26.15
C PRO A 72 8.73 -18.29 24.90
N ALA A 73 8.21 -18.72 23.74
CA ALA A 73 8.96 -18.66 22.50
C ALA A 73 9.14 -17.23 21.97
N VAL A 74 8.29 -16.27 22.38
CA VAL A 74 8.41 -14.85 22.00
C VAL A 74 9.79 -14.30 22.38
N SER A 75 10.26 -14.57 23.60
CA SER A 75 11.53 -14.00 24.08
C SER A 75 12.74 -14.44 23.26
N ARG A 76 12.66 -15.62 22.62
CA ARG A 76 13.74 -16.16 21.79
C ARG A 76 13.53 -15.92 20.29
N LEU A 77 12.30 -16.04 19.81
CA LEU A 77 11.99 -16.06 18.38
C LEU A 77 11.38 -14.74 17.87
N GLY A 78 10.88 -13.88 18.76
CA GLY A 78 10.27 -12.60 18.41
C GLY A 78 11.21 -11.65 17.67
N GLN A 79 12.52 -11.74 17.92
CA GLN A 79 13.55 -11.00 17.17
C GLN A 79 13.58 -11.30 15.66
N HIS A 80 13.03 -12.44 15.23
CA HIS A 80 12.96 -12.81 13.82
C HIS A 80 11.73 -12.21 13.11
N ALA A 81 10.77 -11.65 13.86
CA ALA A 81 9.65 -10.96 13.27
C ALA A 81 10.11 -9.75 12.44
N ARG A 82 9.52 -9.60 11.26
CA ARG A 82 9.73 -8.50 10.33
C ARG A 82 8.43 -7.85 9.92
N ARG A 83 7.35 -8.63 9.82
CA ARG A 83 5.99 -8.15 9.54
C ARG A 83 5.07 -8.45 10.72
N TYR A 84 4.33 -7.45 11.16
CA TYR A 84 3.32 -7.58 12.19
C TYR A 84 1.98 -7.05 11.68
N GLU A 85 0.93 -7.86 11.76
CA GLU A 85 -0.39 -7.52 11.26
C GLU A 85 -1.45 -7.72 12.34
N VAL A 86 -2.25 -6.70 12.58
CA VAL A 86 -3.43 -6.73 13.44
C VAL A 86 -4.63 -6.43 12.55
N ALA A 87 -5.54 -7.38 12.43
CA ALA A 87 -6.76 -7.20 11.67
C ALA A 87 -7.88 -7.88 12.43
N ILE A 88 -8.29 -7.21 13.50
CA ILE A 88 -9.28 -7.71 14.44
C ILE A 88 -10.50 -6.80 14.34
N GLY A 89 -11.69 -7.38 14.46
CA GLY A 89 -12.92 -6.59 14.52
C GLY A 89 -12.95 -5.70 15.77
N ALA A 90 -13.75 -4.63 15.68
CA ALA A 90 -13.89 -3.62 16.74
C ALA A 90 -14.02 -4.23 18.14
N GLY A 91 -13.25 -3.70 19.10
CA GLY A 91 -13.42 -3.98 20.53
C GLY A 91 -12.77 -5.26 21.06
N THR A 92 -11.92 -5.92 20.27
CA THR A 92 -11.26 -7.17 20.70
C THR A 92 -9.91 -6.94 21.38
N LEU A 93 -9.12 -5.98 20.87
CA LEU A 93 -7.93 -5.44 21.52
C LEU A 93 -8.11 -3.93 21.70
N THR A 94 -7.44 -3.38 22.70
CA THR A 94 -7.18 -1.94 22.74
C THR A 94 -6.15 -1.57 21.66
N PHE A 95 -6.12 -0.30 21.27
CA PHE A 95 -5.09 0.18 20.34
C PHE A 95 -3.69 -0.04 20.93
N ASP A 96 -3.51 0.28 22.20
CA ASP A 96 -2.23 0.14 22.90
C ASP A 96 -1.75 -1.32 22.92
N GLU A 97 -2.62 -2.29 23.21
CA GLU A 97 -2.29 -3.71 23.07
C GLU A 97 -1.86 -4.06 21.65
N SER A 98 -2.48 -3.45 20.64
CA SER A 98 -2.20 -3.73 19.23
C SER A 98 -0.90 -3.11 18.74
N VAL A 99 -0.30 -2.15 19.44
CA VAL A 99 0.93 -1.47 18.99
C VAL A 99 2.10 -1.69 19.94
N ASP A 100 1.84 -1.88 21.23
CA ASP A 100 2.87 -2.11 22.25
C ASP A 100 3.41 -3.54 22.24
N VAL A 101 4.08 -3.86 21.14
CA VAL A 101 4.75 -5.13 20.91
C VAL A 101 6.26 -4.98 20.71
N ALA A 102 6.81 -3.77 20.82
CA ALA A 102 8.22 -3.50 20.56
C ALA A 102 9.14 -4.38 21.41
N ASP A 103 8.82 -4.59 22.69
CA ASP A 103 9.64 -5.44 23.58
C ASP A 103 9.58 -6.92 23.22
N LYS A 104 8.51 -7.36 22.53
CA LYS A 104 8.27 -8.75 22.13
C LYS A 104 8.78 -9.04 20.72
N LEU A 105 8.61 -8.07 19.82
CA LEU A 105 8.89 -8.14 18.39
C LEU A 105 9.76 -6.93 17.98
N PRO A 106 11.01 -6.86 18.44
CA PRO A 106 11.81 -5.63 18.37
C PRO A 106 12.24 -5.22 16.95
N ASN A 107 12.22 -6.15 15.99
CA ASN A 107 12.73 -5.94 14.64
C ASN A 107 11.63 -5.81 13.59
N ILE A 108 10.44 -5.33 13.97
CA ILE A 108 9.34 -5.07 13.02
C ILE A 108 9.78 -3.98 12.05
N VAL A 109 9.63 -4.29 10.75
CA VAL A 109 9.90 -3.38 9.63
C VAL A 109 8.61 -2.96 8.94
N ASP A 110 7.61 -3.85 8.95
CA ASP A 110 6.30 -3.64 8.33
C ASP A 110 5.20 -3.89 9.35
N MET A 111 4.44 -2.85 9.69
CA MET A 111 3.31 -2.92 10.60
C MET A 111 2.01 -2.58 9.89
N ARG A 112 1.02 -3.46 10.02
CA ARG A 112 -0.32 -3.25 9.44
C ARG A 112 -1.39 -3.34 10.52
N LEU A 113 -2.07 -2.24 10.77
CA LEU A 113 -3.16 -2.14 11.72
C LEU A 113 -4.47 -1.90 10.95
N MET A 114 -5.40 -2.83 11.11
CA MET A 114 -6.72 -2.82 10.53
C MET A 114 -7.72 -3.06 11.66
N ASP A 115 -7.95 -2.03 12.47
CA ASP A 115 -8.83 -2.12 13.63
C ASP A 115 -9.75 -0.89 13.66
N ARG A 116 -10.92 -1.03 14.30
CA ARG A 116 -11.88 0.04 14.56
C ARG A 116 -11.84 0.41 16.04
N ALA A 117 -10.65 0.78 16.53
CA ALA A 117 -10.42 1.17 17.92
C ALA A 117 -10.28 2.71 18.06
N PRO A 118 -10.99 3.34 19.00
CA PRO A 118 -10.83 4.75 19.35
C PRO A 118 -10.02 4.96 20.65
N PRO A 119 -9.57 6.20 20.90
CA PRO A 119 -8.66 6.99 20.07
C PRO A 119 -7.23 6.43 20.08
N VAL A 120 -6.48 6.75 19.02
CA VAL A 120 -5.14 6.20 18.78
C VAL A 120 -4.04 7.07 19.38
N ASN A 121 -3.19 6.49 20.23
CA ASN A 121 -1.93 7.13 20.66
C ASN A 121 -0.80 6.83 19.66
N LEU A 122 -0.57 7.73 18.70
CA LEU A 122 0.43 7.55 17.66
C LEU A 122 1.89 7.49 18.20
N LEU A 123 2.19 8.02 19.39
CA LEU A 123 3.54 7.97 19.96
C LEU A 123 4.04 6.55 20.22
N LEU A 124 3.14 5.57 20.35
CA LEU A 124 3.53 4.17 20.52
C LEU A 124 4.34 3.64 19.32
N PHE A 125 4.21 4.27 18.15
CA PHE A 125 5.02 3.91 16.98
C PHE A 125 6.50 4.26 17.13
N GLU A 126 6.87 5.24 17.97
CA GLU A 126 8.27 5.63 18.17
C GLU A 126 9.11 4.52 18.81
N ARG A 127 8.47 3.58 19.50
CA ARG A 127 9.14 2.39 20.07
C ARG A 127 9.62 1.41 19.01
N HIS A 128 9.10 1.50 17.78
CA HIS A 128 9.46 0.63 16.66
C HIS A 128 10.55 1.27 15.80
N THR A 129 11.78 1.24 16.30
CA THR A 129 12.93 1.96 15.72
C THR A 129 13.35 1.47 14.32
N HIS A 130 12.91 0.28 13.92
CA HIS A 130 13.18 -0.32 12.60
C HIS A 130 12.02 -0.21 11.61
N LEU A 131 10.94 0.48 11.98
CA LEU A 131 9.73 0.57 11.19
C LEU A 131 9.97 1.36 9.91
N ARG A 132 9.78 0.69 8.76
CA ARG A 132 9.90 1.28 7.42
C ARG A 132 8.57 1.38 6.70
N ARG A 133 7.59 0.55 7.05
CA ARG A 133 6.25 0.55 6.45
C ARG A 133 5.18 0.55 7.53
N LEU A 134 4.25 1.49 7.45
CA LEU A 134 3.15 1.60 8.37
C LEU A 134 1.83 1.68 7.60
N TYR A 135 0.92 0.76 7.90
CA TYR A 135 -0.44 0.76 7.37
C TYR A 135 -1.44 0.97 8.51
N LEU A 136 -2.25 2.02 8.37
CA LEU A 136 -3.30 2.45 9.27
C LEU A 136 -4.64 2.37 8.55
N GLY A 137 -5.45 1.38 8.91
CA GLY A 137 -6.74 1.09 8.30
C GLY A 137 -7.88 1.13 9.30
N PHE A 138 -8.95 1.86 8.96
CA PHE A 138 -10.19 1.91 9.76
C PHE A 138 -10.06 2.54 11.15
N LEU A 139 -9.01 3.33 11.38
CA LEU A 139 -8.70 3.92 12.67
C LEU A 139 -9.34 5.31 12.84
N ILE A 140 -9.54 5.72 14.10
CA ILE A 140 -9.90 7.10 14.46
C ILE A 140 -8.68 7.73 15.12
N ILE A 141 -7.99 8.59 14.37
CA ILE A 141 -6.81 9.32 14.84
C ILE A 141 -7.31 10.65 15.42
N ASP A 142 -7.13 10.79 16.73
CA ASP A 142 -7.76 11.82 17.56
C ASP A 142 -7.09 13.19 17.43
N GLN A 143 -7.87 14.27 17.64
CA GLN A 143 -7.38 15.64 17.68
C GLN A 143 -6.75 15.91 19.04
N GLY A 144 -5.42 16.09 19.08
CA GLY A 144 -4.68 16.42 20.30
C GLY A 144 -3.73 15.32 20.79
N ALA A 145 -3.73 14.14 20.16
CA ALA A 145 -2.66 13.18 20.37
C ALA A 145 -1.35 13.74 19.78
N PRO A 146 -0.23 13.74 20.52
CA PRO A 146 1.06 14.15 19.96
C PRO A 146 1.47 13.28 18.76
N VAL A 147 2.02 13.91 17.72
CA VAL A 147 2.49 13.22 16.52
C VAL A 147 3.87 12.58 16.74
N PRO A 148 4.08 11.34 16.26
CA PRO A 148 5.35 10.65 16.40
C PRO A 148 6.37 11.15 15.37
N CYS A 149 7.64 11.09 15.75
CA CYS A 149 8.75 11.14 14.81
C CYS A 149 9.12 9.72 14.39
N LEU A 150 9.04 9.42 13.08
CA LEU A 150 9.34 8.09 12.54
C LEU A 150 10.47 8.20 11.50
N PRO A 151 11.74 8.28 11.96
CA PRO A 151 12.87 8.66 11.11
C PRO A 151 13.24 7.64 10.04
N GLN A 152 12.83 6.37 10.18
CA GLN A 152 13.09 5.30 9.21
C GLN A 152 11.87 4.97 8.36
N LEU A 153 10.73 5.64 8.55
CA LEU A 153 9.50 5.32 7.84
C LEU A 153 9.61 5.75 6.38
N GLU A 154 9.56 4.78 5.47
CA GLU A 154 9.63 4.98 4.02
C GLU A 154 8.25 4.98 3.37
N GLU A 155 7.30 4.22 3.92
CA GLU A 155 5.97 4.05 3.34
C GLU A 155 4.88 4.21 4.40
N LEU A 156 3.98 5.16 4.18
CA LEU A 156 2.82 5.42 5.03
C LEU A 156 1.53 5.22 4.26
N TYR A 157 0.67 4.34 4.78
CA TYR A 157 -0.63 4.04 4.22
C TYR A 157 -1.72 4.40 5.24
N ILE A 158 -2.58 5.35 4.90
CA ILE A 158 -3.74 5.74 5.69
C ILE A 158 -4.98 5.46 4.86
N ARG A 159 -5.79 4.50 5.30
CA ARG A 159 -6.95 4.02 4.55
C ARG A 159 -8.20 3.99 5.40
N ARG A 160 -9.29 4.57 4.90
CA ARG A 160 -10.62 4.52 5.52
C ARG A 160 -10.60 4.90 7.00
N SER A 161 -9.75 5.85 7.35
CA SER A 161 -9.51 6.28 8.73
C SER A 161 -10.02 7.71 8.92
N ALA A 162 -10.29 8.10 10.16
CA ALA A 162 -10.55 9.49 10.50
C ALA A 162 -9.24 10.16 10.94
N LEU A 163 -8.90 11.28 10.32
CA LEU A 163 -7.69 12.07 10.60
C LEU A 163 -8.03 13.54 10.34
N SER A 164 -7.86 14.41 11.34
CA SER A 164 -8.12 15.84 11.16
C SER A 164 -7.07 16.50 10.27
N LEU A 165 -7.47 17.61 9.64
CA LEU A 165 -6.53 18.39 8.82
C LEU A 165 -5.35 18.92 9.62
N ASP A 166 -5.57 19.41 10.84
CA ASP A 166 -4.49 19.95 11.69
C ASP A 166 -3.49 18.87 12.09
N MET A 167 -3.98 17.68 12.45
CA MET A 167 -3.12 16.52 12.74
C MET A 167 -2.33 16.09 11.51
N ALA A 168 -2.98 16.06 10.34
CA ALA A 168 -2.32 15.72 9.10
C ALA A 168 -1.20 16.73 8.77
N LYS A 169 -1.44 18.04 8.95
CA LYS A 169 -0.45 19.10 8.75
C LYS A 169 0.72 19.00 9.72
N GLU A 170 0.47 18.59 10.97
CA GLU A 170 1.54 18.41 11.96
C GLU A 170 2.37 17.15 11.67
N TRP A 171 1.71 16.05 11.26
CA TRP A 171 2.36 14.76 11.08
C TRP A 171 3.07 14.62 9.72
N LEU A 172 2.46 15.11 8.64
CA LEU A 172 2.97 15.00 7.27
C LEU A 172 3.99 16.11 6.96
N GLN A 173 5.03 16.17 7.79
CA GLN A 173 6.17 17.09 7.69
C GLN A 173 7.46 16.31 7.50
N ALA A 174 8.43 16.90 6.78
CA ALA A 174 9.72 16.28 6.52
C ALA A 174 10.50 16.01 7.81
N GLU A 175 10.37 16.87 8.83
CA GLU A 175 11.03 16.74 10.12
C GLU A 175 10.53 15.52 10.92
N ARG A 176 9.24 15.19 10.77
CA ARG A 176 8.62 14.05 11.45
C ARG A 176 8.84 12.75 10.68
N LEU A 177 8.91 12.83 9.36
CA LEU A 177 8.96 11.70 8.43
C LEU A 177 10.10 11.87 7.40
N PRO A 178 11.37 12.00 7.83
CA PRO A 178 12.47 12.40 6.96
C PRO A 178 12.85 11.36 5.90
N ALA A 179 12.49 10.09 6.12
CA ALA A 179 12.74 9.01 5.17
C ALA A 179 11.52 8.68 4.29
N LEU A 180 10.41 9.42 4.40
CA LEU A 180 9.17 9.05 3.72
C LEU A 180 9.27 9.24 2.21
N LEU A 181 9.06 8.14 1.48
CA LEU A 181 9.09 8.07 0.03
C LEU A 181 7.71 7.85 -0.56
N VAL A 182 6.83 7.14 0.14
CA VAL A 182 5.51 6.75 -0.38
C VAL A 182 4.42 7.15 0.59
N LEU A 183 3.47 7.94 0.11
CA LEU A 183 2.25 8.25 0.85
C LEU A 183 1.02 7.72 0.10
N HIS A 184 0.19 6.96 0.81
CA HIS A 184 -1.11 6.52 0.33
C HIS A 184 -2.21 7.02 1.27
N CYS A 185 -3.12 7.83 0.75
CA CYS A 185 -4.20 8.43 1.52
C CYS A 185 -5.53 8.16 0.80
N VAL A 186 -6.34 7.23 1.31
CA VAL A 186 -7.58 6.79 0.62
C VAL A 186 -8.75 6.62 1.57
N GLY A 187 -9.83 7.36 1.31
CA GLY A 187 -11.04 7.33 2.13
C GLY A 187 -10.81 7.93 3.51
N VAL A 188 -9.91 8.91 3.64
CA VAL A 188 -9.57 9.54 4.92
C VAL A 188 -10.52 10.72 5.17
N GLN A 189 -11.20 10.73 6.31
CA GLN A 189 -12.18 11.76 6.62
C GLN A 189 -11.75 12.61 7.81
N ASP A 190 -12.06 13.89 7.78
CA ASP A 190 -11.91 14.73 8.96
C ASP A 190 -13.02 14.34 9.96
N PRO A 191 -12.68 13.96 11.21
CA PRO A 191 -13.66 13.51 12.18
C PRO A 191 -14.66 14.60 12.59
N ALA A 192 -14.30 15.89 12.52
CA ALA A 192 -15.16 16.99 12.93
C ALA A 192 -16.19 17.35 11.86
N THR A 193 -15.81 17.29 10.59
CA THR A 193 -16.68 17.70 9.47
C THR A 193 -17.32 16.53 8.73
N GLY A 194 -16.76 15.32 8.87
CA GLY A 194 -17.11 14.14 8.07
C GLY A 194 -16.71 14.25 6.58
N GLN A 195 -16.07 15.36 6.19
CA GLN A 195 -15.62 15.57 4.82
C GLN A 195 -14.32 14.80 4.55
N ALA A 196 -14.04 14.57 3.28
CA ALA A 196 -12.76 14.00 2.87
C ALA A 196 -11.61 14.96 3.22
N LEU A 197 -10.51 14.42 3.73
CA LEU A 197 -9.30 15.20 4.02
C LEU A 197 -8.78 15.82 2.71
N ALA A 198 -8.63 17.14 2.68
CA ALA A 198 -8.04 17.87 1.56
C ALA A 198 -6.52 17.66 1.57
N LEU A 199 -6.02 16.77 0.71
CA LEU A 199 -4.62 16.33 0.75
C LEU A 199 -3.65 17.44 0.36
N ALA A 200 -4.03 18.32 -0.56
CA ALA A 200 -3.21 19.47 -0.97
C ALA A 200 -2.91 20.40 0.21
N ASP A 201 -3.87 20.57 1.13
CA ASP A 201 -3.72 21.42 2.32
C ASP A 201 -2.98 20.71 3.46
N ALA A 202 -2.95 19.38 3.45
CA ALA A 202 -2.35 18.57 4.50
C ALA A 202 -0.84 18.34 4.32
N LEU A 203 -0.33 18.39 3.08
CA LEU A 203 1.07 18.09 2.79
C LEU A 203 1.94 19.34 2.95
N SER A 204 2.99 19.22 3.78
CA SER A 204 4.02 20.26 3.85
C SER A 204 4.73 20.41 2.48
N PRO A 205 4.97 21.64 2.00
CA PRO A 205 5.76 21.88 0.79
C PRO A 205 7.14 21.21 0.83
N ASP A 206 7.76 21.12 2.02
CA ASP A 206 9.09 20.52 2.21
C ASP A 206 9.07 18.99 2.11
N LEU A 207 7.90 18.37 2.31
CA LEU A 207 7.70 16.93 2.14
C LEU A 207 7.57 16.53 0.65
N LEU A 208 7.10 17.43 -0.22
CA LEU A 208 6.83 17.08 -1.62
C LEU A 208 8.06 16.62 -2.41
N PRO A 209 9.25 17.25 -2.29
CA PRO A 209 10.44 16.84 -3.03
C PRO A 209 11.01 15.48 -2.63
N GLN A 210 10.83 15.06 -1.37
CA GLN A 210 11.34 13.77 -0.88
C GLN A 210 10.50 12.58 -1.38
N LEU A 211 9.19 12.77 -1.56
CA LEU A 211 8.28 11.71 -1.96
C LEU A 211 8.64 11.19 -3.37
N ASP A 212 8.76 9.86 -3.48
CA ASP A 212 8.84 9.15 -4.76
C ASP A 212 7.47 9.10 -5.42
N LEU A 213 6.39 8.99 -4.63
CA LEU A 213 5.02 9.00 -5.14
C LEU A 213 3.96 9.27 -4.06
N VAL A 214 2.81 9.77 -4.52
CA VAL A 214 1.58 9.85 -3.73
C VAL A 214 0.49 9.05 -4.43
N GLN A 215 -0.32 8.33 -3.66
CA GLN A 215 -1.52 7.65 -4.15
C GLN A 215 -2.74 8.12 -3.38
N THR A 216 -3.78 8.52 -4.08
CA THR A 216 -5.02 8.98 -3.43
C THR A 216 -6.24 8.80 -4.32
N THR A 217 -7.40 9.26 -3.84
CA THR A 217 -8.65 9.25 -4.60
C THR A 217 -9.13 10.66 -4.89
N PRO A 218 -10.01 10.84 -5.89
CA PRO A 218 -10.55 12.14 -6.25
C PRO A 218 -11.26 12.92 -5.15
N GLN A 219 -11.70 12.24 -4.09
CA GLN A 219 -12.32 12.89 -2.93
C GLN A 219 -11.30 13.70 -2.11
N HIS A 220 -10.02 13.33 -2.14
CA HIS A 220 -8.96 13.99 -1.36
C HIS A 220 -8.16 15.01 -2.16
N LEU A 221 -8.18 14.90 -3.49
CA LEU A 221 -7.42 15.76 -4.37
C LEU A 221 -8.18 15.98 -5.68
N SER A 222 -8.47 17.24 -5.98
CA SER A 222 -9.09 17.61 -7.25
C SER A 222 -8.20 17.20 -8.41
N PRO A 223 -8.74 16.63 -9.50
CA PRO A 223 -7.94 16.27 -10.67
C PRO A 223 -7.30 17.49 -11.36
N ARG A 224 -7.83 18.70 -11.13
CA ARG A 224 -7.28 19.95 -11.67
C ARG A 224 -6.28 20.64 -10.74
N ASP A 225 -6.08 20.10 -9.54
CA ASP A 225 -5.13 20.65 -8.57
C ASP A 225 -3.70 20.62 -9.14
N PRO A 226 -2.86 21.65 -8.90
CA PRO A 226 -1.46 21.64 -9.33
C PRO A 226 -0.70 20.37 -8.91
N LEU A 227 -0.98 19.83 -7.73
CA LEU A 227 -0.37 18.59 -7.25
C LEU A 227 -0.81 17.38 -8.08
N ALA A 228 -2.08 17.29 -8.48
CA ALA A 228 -2.60 16.21 -9.33
C ALA A 228 -2.14 16.31 -10.79
N GLN A 229 -1.78 17.51 -11.25
CA GLN A 229 -1.27 17.78 -12.59
C GLN A 229 0.26 17.73 -12.69
N GLY A 230 0.93 17.75 -11.54
CA GLY A 230 2.38 17.79 -11.40
C GLY A 230 3.08 16.44 -11.58
N VAL A 231 4.41 16.49 -11.46
CA VAL A 231 5.31 15.33 -11.47
C VAL A 231 6.24 15.30 -10.26
N VAL A 232 6.04 16.21 -9.30
CA VAL A 232 6.85 16.35 -8.08
C VAL A 232 5.93 16.47 -6.86
N PRO A 233 5.63 15.36 -6.17
CA PRO A 233 5.85 13.98 -6.60
C PRO A 233 4.83 13.56 -7.68
N PRO A 234 5.05 12.46 -8.42
CA PRO A 234 4.01 11.84 -9.23
C PRO A 234 2.82 11.41 -8.33
N VAL A 235 1.61 11.88 -8.67
CA VAL A 235 0.40 11.58 -7.90
C VAL A 235 -0.54 10.68 -8.70
N LEU A 236 -0.75 9.46 -8.21
CA LEU A 236 -1.64 8.49 -8.81
C LEU A 236 -3.05 8.62 -8.23
N LEU A 237 -4.00 9.00 -9.09
CA LEU A 237 -5.42 9.02 -8.74
C LEU A 237 -6.15 7.75 -9.20
N PHE A 238 -6.86 7.11 -8.28
CA PHE A 238 -7.67 5.91 -8.59
C PHE A 238 -8.99 6.25 -9.27
N SER A 239 -9.45 5.35 -10.13
CA SER A 239 -10.80 5.36 -10.72
C SER A 239 -11.12 6.66 -11.47
N PRO A 240 -10.38 6.96 -12.56
CA PRO A 240 -10.52 8.23 -13.27
C PRO A 240 -11.92 8.48 -13.85
N VAL A 241 -12.73 7.46 -14.08
CA VAL A 241 -14.07 7.60 -14.68
C VAL A 241 -15.09 8.37 -13.82
N ALA A 242 -14.77 8.66 -12.56
CA ALA A 242 -15.59 9.48 -11.69
C ALA A 242 -15.21 10.98 -11.74
N LEU A 243 -14.24 11.34 -12.59
CA LEU A 243 -13.65 12.68 -12.65
C LEU A 243 -14.27 13.55 -13.74
N ASP A 244 -14.14 14.86 -13.56
CA ASP A 244 -14.48 15.89 -14.55
C ASP A 244 -13.27 16.33 -15.40
N ALA A 245 -12.05 15.89 -15.03
CA ALA A 245 -10.81 16.12 -15.75
C ALA A 245 -9.84 14.94 -15.56
N LEU A 246 -8.96 14.72 -16.54
CA LEU A 246 -7.91 13.69 -16.45
C LEU A 246 -6.72 14.23 -15.63
N PRO A 247 -6.36 13.62 -14.49
CA PRO A 247 -5.15 13.98 -13.76
C PRO A 247 -3.91 13.41 -14.42
N ARG A 248 -2.73 13.93 -14.05
CA ARG A 248 -1.47 13.57 -14.72
C ARG A 248 -1.19 12.08 -14.70
N HIS A 249 -1.44 11.40 -13.58
CA HIS A 249 -1.31 9.94 -13.47
C HIS A 249 -2.62 9.33 -12.96
N SER A 250 -3.20 8.44 -13.75
CA SER A 250 -4.48 7.78 -13.45
C SER A 250 -4.33 6.26 -13.40
N LEU A 251 -4.94 5.59 -12.41
CA LEU A 251 -5.03 4.13 -12.36
C LEU A 251 -6.48 3.64 -12.45
N CYS A 252 -6.74 2.79 -13.44
CA CYS A 252 -7.99 2.05 -13.53
C CYS A 252 -7.93 0.79 -12.67
N GLN A 253 -8.84 0.64 -11.71
CA GLN A 253 -8.83 -0.51 -10.78
C GLN A 253 -9.36 -1.79 -11.46
N PRO A 254 -8.75 -2.98 -11.25
CA PRO A 254 -9.17 -4.25 -11.85
C PRO A 254 -10.61 -4.65 -11.53
N VAL A 255 -11.12 -4.24 -10.37
CA VAL A 255 -12.49 -4.56 -9.93
C VAL A 255 -13.55 -4.09 -10.94
N HIS A 256 -13.29 -3.01 -11.66
CA HIS A 256 -14.19 -2.48 -12.70
C HIS A 256 -14.22 -3.34 -13.97
N PHE A 257 -13.26 -4.25 -14.12
CA PHE A 257 -13.11 -5.15 -15.27
C PHE A 257 -13.37 -6.61 -14.89
N ALA A 258 -14.05 -6.86 -13.77
CA ALA A 258 -14.48 -8.20 -13.38
C ALA A 258 -15.59 -8.77 -14.29
N LYS A 259 -16.37 -7.89 -14.95
CA LYS A 259 -17.49 -8.27 -15.81
C LYS A 259 -17.48 -7.45 -17.10
N LYS A 260 -17.87 -8.10 -18.20
CA LYS A 260 -18.04 -7.48 -19.52
C LYS A 260 -18.83 -6.17 -19.48
N ALA A 261 -20.04 -6.20 -18.92
CA ALA A 261 -20.94 -5.04 -18.90
C ALA A 261 -20.33 -3.84 -18.17
N THR A 262 -19.67 -4.09 -17.03
CA THR A 262 -18.97 -3.05 -16.25
C THR A 262 -17.78 -2.51 -17.02
N ALA A 263 -17.00 -3.36 -17.68
CA ALA A 263 -15.85 -2.96 -18.48
C ALA A 263 -16.25 -2.05 -19.65
N VAL A 264 -17.30 -2.40 -20.40
CA VAL A 264 -17.80 -1.58 -21.52
C VAL A 264 -18.27 -0.21 -21.04
N LEU A 265 -19.03 -0.15 -19.95
CA LEU A 265 -19.47 1.12 -19.36
C LEU A 265 -18.27 1.96 -18.91
N PHE A 266 -17.28 1.33 -18.28
CA PHE A 266 -16.08 1.99 -17.80
C PHE A 266 -15.24 2.55 -18.95
N LEU A 267 -15.03 1.78 -20.02
CA LEU A 267 -14.32 2.20 -21.23
C LEU A 267 -15.01 3.41 -21.87
N ARG A 268 -16.34 3.41 -21.98
CA ARG A 268 -17.10 4.57 -22.53
C ARG A 268 -16.85 5.85 -21.72
N LYS A 269 -16.93 5.77 -20.40
CA LYS A 269 -16.67 6.93 -19.52
C LYS A 269 -15.23 7.43 -19.65
N LEU A 270 -14.28 6.50 -19.73
CA LEU A 270 -12.87 6.81 -19.89
C LEU A 270 -12.57 7.46 -21.23
N LEU A 271 -13.21 7.01 -22.32
CA LEU A 271 -13.14 7.66 -23.64
C LEU A 271 -13.63 9.10 -23.59
N THR A 272 -14.77 9.37 -22.96
CA THR A 272 -15.29 10.75 -22.79
C THR A 272 -14.32 11.63 -22.01
N LEU A 273 -13.74 11.11 -20.92
CA LEU A 273 -12.76 11.84 -20.12
C LEU A 273 -11.49 12.16 -20.93
N LEU A 274 -11.01 11.18 -21.70
CA LEU A 274 -9.81 11.29 -22.51
C LEU A 274 -10.00 12.26 -23.68
N ASP A 275 -11.19 12.31 -24.27
CA ASP A 275 -11.49 13.26 -25.33
C ASP A 275 -11.45 14.71 -24.82
N GLY A 276 -11.90 14.94 -23.58
CA GLY A 276 -11.79 16.23 -22.90
C GLY A 276 -10.38 16.58 -22.40
N ALA A 277 -9.42 15.65 -22.45
CA ALA A 277 -8.06 15.91 -21.99
C ALA A 277 -7.31 16.78 -23.00
N THR A 278 -6.95 17.99 -22.59
CA THR A 278 -6.14 18.92 -23.36
C THR A 278 -4.83 19.17 -22.64
N ARG A 279 -3.72 19.04 -23.38
CA ARG A 279 -2.41 19.52 -22.91
C ARG A 279 -2.16 20.90 -23.53
N PRO A 280 -2.06 21.97 -22.73
CA PRO A 280 -1.86 23.33 -23.25
C PRO A 280 -0.52 23.47 -24.00
N ASP A 281 0.53 22.85 -23.46
CA ASP A 281 1.90 22.98 -23.97
C ASP A 281 2.53 21.61 -24.24
N PRO A 282 3.08 21.34 -25.45
CA PRO A 282 3.86 20.15 -25.74
C PRO A 282 5.06 19.91 -24.81
N ALA A 283 5.62 20.96 -24.20
CA ALA A 283 6.70 20.89 -23.23
C ALA A 283 6.24 20.35 -21.86
N GLU A 284 4.94 20.41 -21.55
CA GLU A 284 4.42 19.81 -20.32
C GLU A 284 4.55 18.27 -20.35
N PRO A 285 4.81 17.65 -19.20
CA PRO A 285 4.80 16.19 -19.06
C PRO A 285 3.51 15.57 -19.61
N ARG A 286 3.59 14.39 -20.20
CA ARG A 286 2.41 13.69 -20.75
C ARG A 286 1.51 13.16 -19.64
N PHE A 287 0.21 13.13 -19.90
CA PHE A 287 -0.72 12.32 -19.10
C PHE A 287 -0.36 10.83 -19.20
N VAL A 288 -0.54 10.10 -18.10
CA VAL A 288 -0.28 8.66 -18.05
C VAL A 288 -1.48 7.92 -17.47
N LEU A 289 -1.97 6.96 -18.23
CA LEU A 289 -3.12 6.14 -17.88
C LEU A 289 -2.67 4.69 -17.70
N PHE A 290 -2.84 4.16 -16.50
CA PHE A 290 -2.52 2.79 -16.15
C PHE A 290 -3.78 1.91 -16.22
N LEU A 291 -3.75 0.93 -17.12
CA LEU A 291 -4.81 -0.05 -17.34
C LEU A 291 -4.40 -1.43 -16.80
N PRO A 292 -5.30 -2.16 -16.13
CA PRO A 292 -4.97 -3.46 -15.58
C PRO A 292 -4.99 -4.55 -16.65
N SER A 293 -4.09 -5.53 -16.54
CA SER A 293 -4.05 -6.71 -17.41
C SER A 293 -5.38 -7.47 -17.48
N LYS A 294 -6.22 -7.38 -16.43
CA LYS A 294 -7.58 -7.92 -16.42
C LYS A 294 -8.44 -7.45 -17.59
N LEU A 295 -8.33 -6.16 -17.93
CA LEU A 295 -9.05 -5.58 -19.07
C LEU A 295 -8.57 -6.19 -20.39
N ARG A 296 -7.26 -6.46 -20.51
CA ARG A 296 -6.70 -7.14 -21.68
C ARG A 296 -7.18 -8.58 -21.79
N ALA A 297 -7.16 -9.33 -20.69
CA ALA A 297 -7.69 -10.69 -20.65
C ALA A 297 -9.18 -10.70 -21.03
N LEU A 298 -9.96 -9.74 -20.55
CA LEU A 298 -11.36 -9.60 -20.90
C LEU A 298 -11.58 -9.24 -22.38
N ALA A 299 -10.74 -8.38 -22.95
CA ALA A 299 -10.75 -8.05 -24.37
C ALA A 299 -10.49 -9.29 -25.26
N THR A 300 -9.64 -10.23 -24.85
CA THR A 300 -9.44 -11.47 -25.62
C THR A 300 -10.69 -12.37 -25.68
N GLN A 301 -11.63 -12.19 -24.75
CA GLN A 301 -12.84 -13.00 -24.64
C GLN A 301 -14.07 -12.32 -25.27
N HIS A 302 -14.03 -11.00 -25.44
CA HIS A 302 -15.19 -10.19 -25.81
C HIS A 302 -14.82 -9.13 -26.84
N THR A 303 -15.35 -9.27 -28.05
CA THR A 303 -15.06 -8.40 -29.21
C THR A 303 -15.40 -6.93 -28.94
N ASP A 304 -16.49 -6.64 -28.23
CA ASP A 304 -16.89 -5.28 -27.88
C ASP A 304 -15.96 -4.62 -26.85
N VAL A 305 -15.40 -5.41 -25.92
CA VAL A 305 -14.36 -4.92 -25.00
C VAL A 305 -13.06 -4.66 -25.77
N ALA A 306 -12.68 -5.56 -26.69
CA ALA A 306 -11.52 -5.38 -27.56
C ALA A 306 -11.61 -4.11 -28.41
N SER A 307 -12.76 -3.89 -29.08
CA SER A 307 -13.01 -2.66 -29.84
C SER A 307 -12.93 -1.43 -28.96
N GLY A 308 -13.49 -1.46 -27.75
CA GLY A 308 -13.41 -0.34 -26.82
C GLY A 308 -11.98 -0.01 -26.37
N VAL A 309 -11.15 -1.04 -26.12
CA VAL A 309 -9.72 -0.85 -25.81
C VAL A 309 -8.96 -0.27 -26.99
N GLN A 310 -9.22 -0.76 -28.21
CA GLN A 310 -8.56 -0.23 -29.41
C GLN A 310 -8.86 1.26 -29.61
N VAL A 311 -10.14 1.65 -29.54
CA VAL A 311 -10.54 3.07 -29.67
C VAL A 311 -9.90 3.92 -28.58
N LEU A 312 -9.79 3.38 -27.35
CA LEU A 312 -9.13 4.07 -26.24
C LEU A 312 -7.65 4.31 -26.52
N GLU A 313 -6.92 3.31 -27.00
CA GLU A 313 -5.49 3.44 -27.32
C GLU A 313 -5.23 4.38 -28.51
N GLU A 314 -6.11 4.37 -29.52
CA GLU A 314 -6.07 5.30 -30.65
C GLU A 314 -6.30 6.74 -30.20
N LEU A 315 -7.36 6.97 -29.40
CA LEU A 315 -7.65 8.29 -28.84
C LEU A 315 -6.53 8.78 -27.91
N ALA A 316 -5.96 7.89 -27.09
CA ALA A 316 -4.85 8.24 -26.21
C ALA A 316 -3.64 8.69 -27.02
N ARG A 317 -3.31 7.99 -28.12
CA ARG A 317 -2.24 8.40 -29.03
C ARG A 317 -2.52 9.76 -29.65
N ALA A 318 -3.75 10.01 -30.11
CA ALA A 318 -4.15 11.28 -30.70
C ALA A 318 -4.07 12.46 -29.71
N LYS A 319 -4.30 12.20 -28.42
CA LYS A 319 -4.25 13.19 -27.32
C LYS A 319 -2.89 13.25 -26.60
N ASP A 320 -1.87 12.56 -27.14
CA ASP A 320 -0.54 12.40 -26.52
C ASP A 320 -0.56 11.89 -25.06
N VAL A 321 -1.52 11.02 -24.74
CA VAL A 321 -1.67 10.36 -23.46
C VAL A 321 -0.98 9.00 -23.51
N ARG A 322 -0.09 8.75 -22.55
CA ARG A 322 0.66 7.50 -22.46
C ARG A 322 -0.15 6.43 -21.75
N VAL A 323 -0.51 5.37 -22.47
CA VAL A 323 -1.12 4.17 -21.86
C VAL A 323 -0.03 3.22 -21.38
N ARG A 324 -0.16 2.72 -20.15
CA ARG A 324 0.67 1.67 -19.57
C ARG A 324 -0.22 0.57 -19.01
N TRP A 325 0.26 -0.67 -19.06
CA TRP A 325 -0.45 -1.83 -18.54
C TRP A 325 0.18 -2.27 -17.22
N THR A 326 -0.64 -2.67 -16.25
CA THR A 326 -0.18 -3.10 -14.92
C THR A 326 -0.60 -4.53 -14.62
N SER A 327 0.28 -5.29 -13.98
CA SER A 327 -0.04 -6.61 -13.43
C SER A 327 -1.03 -6.51 -12.25
N GLU A 328 -1.80 -7.57 -12.01
CA GLU A 328 -2.80 -7.64 -10.95
C GLU A 328 -2.14 -7.95 -9.59
N SER A 329 -1.44 -6.99 -9.01
CA SER A 329 -1.12 -7.01 -7.58
C SER A 329 -1.67 -5.72 -6.98
N LEU A 330 -2.91 -5.79 -6.47
CA LEU A 330 -3.55 -4.64 -5.81
C LEU A 330 -4.10 -4.98 -4.42
N GLU A 331 -3.98 -6.23 -3.98
CA GLU A 331 -4.38 -6.62 -2.62
C GLU A 331 -3.19 -6.64 -1.64
N ALA A 332 -1.99 -6.94 -2.15
CA ALA A 332 -0.75 -7.05 -1.39
C ALA A 332 0.05 -5.75 -1.35
N ASP A 333 0.31 -5.18 -2.54
CA ASP A 333 1.04 -3.94 -2.75
C ASP A 333 0.07 -2.92 -3.35
N LEU A 334 -0.14 -1.79 -2.65
CA LEU A 334 -1.13 -0.79 -3.09
C LEU A 334 -0.64 0.02 -4.31
N VAL A 335 0.66 -0.10 -4.64
CA VAL A 335 1.29 0.48 -5.81
C VAL A 335 1.70 -0.65 -6.75
N SER A 336 1.23 -0.62 -8.00
CA SER A 336 1.72 -1.57 -9.00
C SER A 336 3.22 -1.34 -9.23
N ARG A 337 3.98 -2.42 -9.37
CA ARG A 337 5.43 -2.36 -9.60
C ARG A 337 5.77 -1.47 -10.80
N GLU A 338 4.92 -1.49 -11.83
CA GLU A 338 5.07 -0.70 -13.04
C GLU A 338 4.90 0.81 -12.80
N PHE A 339 3.98 1.22 -11.91
CA PHE A 339 3.88 2.62 -11.51
C PHE A 339 5.08 3.05 -10.69
N TRP A 340 5.54 2.21 -9.77
CA TRP A 340 6.68 2.51 -8.93
C TRP A 340 7.97 2.72 -9.73
N GLN A 341 8.24 1.82 -10.70
CA GLN A 341 9.34 1.97 -11.65
C GLN A 341 9.20 3.25 -12.48
N TYR A 342 7.99 3.57 -12.91
CA TYR A 342 7.72 4.81 -13.64
C TYR A 342 8.02 6.05 -12.79
N ALA A 343 7.49 6.13 -11.57
CA ALA A 343 7.66 7.27 -10.67
C ALA A 343 9.13 7.53 -10.35
N ARG A 344 9.90 6.46 -10.08
CA ARG A 344 11.35 6.56 -9.90
C ARG A 344 12.09 7.01 -11.14
N GLY A 345 11.67 6.56 -12.32
CA GLY A 345 12.23 7.05 -13.58
C GLY A 345 11.99 8.55 -13.79
N VAL A 346 10.81 9.04 -13.43
CA VAL A 346 10.48 10.48 -13.47
C VAL A 346 11.34 11.27 -12.49
N LYS A 347 11.49 10.77 -11.25
CA LYS A 347 12.35 11.40 -10.24
C LYS A 347 13.83 11.43 -10.66
N ALA A 348 14.37 10.31 -11.13
CA ALA A 348 15.76 10.24 -11.59
C ALA A 348 16.04 11.15 -12.79
N ALA A 349 15.09 11.29 -13.73
CA ALA A 349 15.23 12.20 -14.87
C ALA A 349 15.26 13.67 -14.45
N ARG A 350 14.58 14.01 -13.35
CA ARG A 350 14.61 15.35 -12.75
C ARG A 350 15.92 15.59 -12.01
N ASP A 351 16.36 14.66 -11.18
CA ASP A 351 17.54 14.84 -10.34
C ASP A 351 18.86 14.84 -11.17
N GLY A 352 18.81 14.33 -12.41
CA GLY A 352 19.93 14.35 -13.35
C GLY A 352 19.88 15.46 -14.41
N ALA A 353 18.85 16.31 -14.40
CA ALA A 353 18.71 17.49 -15.26
C ALA A 353 19.02 18.76 -14.46
#